data_AF-Q16MI1-F1
#
_entry.id   AF-Q16MI1-F1
#
_cell.length_a   1.000
_cell.length_b   1.000
_cell.length_c   1.000
_cell.angle_alpha   90.00
_cell.angle_beta   90.00
_cell.angle_gamma   90.00
#
_symmetry.space_group_name_H-M   'P 1'
#
loop_
_entity.id
_entity.type
_entity.pdbx_description
1 polymer ?
#
loop_
_entity_poly.entity_id
_entity_poly.type
_entity_poly.pdbx_seq_one_letter_code
_entity_poly.pdbx_strand_id
1 'polypeptide(L)'
;MGGEYVAMEYAKKPMTKDLGTRILYRQGTMKGWTYKTLTRNDLKMPIVTGDGKRSRLLGTIGVTRGFGDHDLKALGSGLPIKPFLSCHPDVVCIDLSKIETDPSEDNVDGDYGVLVMATDGLWDVTYSQKVANTVFTTLKKFPTERHRYTMAAQELVAKSRGRANINGHWRLSDSRAAATVDDISVIVIPVYQYYLEYLDWKRSLQKPKPDPVSAVASEAAEEATVLGDLSHLNSSSSDSEPLEDAREQSPSSNDITSSANN
;
A
#
# COMPACT_ATOMS: atom_id res chain seq x y z
N MET A 1 -4.52 -32.16 11.00
CA MET A 1 -5.74 -31.35 11.21
C MET A 1 -6.47 -31.96 12.39
N GLY A 2 -6.72 -31.24 13.48
CA GLY A 2 -7.14 -31.77 14.78
C GLY A 2 -8.50 -32.45 14.84
N GLY A 3 -8.89 -33.27 13.85
CA GLY A 3 -10.10 -34.08 13.84
C GLY A 3 -11.42 -33.32 13.75
N GLU A 4 -11.45 -32.02 14.08
CA GLU A 4 -12.67 -31.23 14.34
C GLU A 4 -13.15 -30.38 13.16
N TYR A 5 -12.26 -30.09 12.20
CA TYR A 5 -12.54 -29.16 11.11
C TYR A 5 -12.40 -29.80 9.72
N VAL A 6 -13.13 -29.25 8.76
CA VAL A 6 -13.04 -29.60 7.33
C VAL A 6 -12.68 -28.41 6.46
N ALA A 7 -11.82 -28.64 5.48
CA ALA A 7 -11.41 -27.64 4.49
C ALA A 7 -12.40 -27.50 3.31
N MET A 8 -13.54 -28.20 3.37
CA MET A 8 -14.53 -28.18 2.31
C MET A 8 -15.64 -27.19 2.61
N GLU A 9 -16.08 -26.53 1.54
CA GLU A 9 -17.23 -25.66 1.53
C GLU A 9 -18.38 -26.40 0.84
N TYR A 10 -19.59 -26.18 1.33
CA TYR A 10 -20.80 -26.81 0.80
C TYR A 10 -21.78 -25.72 0.39
N ALA A 11 -22.44 -25.89 -0.75
CA ALA A 11 -23.42 -24.92 -1.24
C ALA A 11 -24.61 -24.75 -0.27
N LYS A 12 -24.89 -25.81 0.49
CA LYS A 12 -25.84 -25.83 1.60
C LYS A 12 -25.17 -26.50 2.79
N LYS A 13 -25.35 -25.94 3.99
CA LYS A 13 -24.82 -26.52 5.23
C LYS A 13 -25.29 -27.99 5.38
N PRO A 14 -24.37 -28.97 5.41
CA PRO A 14 -24.74 -30.37 5.56
C PRO A 14 -25.32 -30.64 6.95
N MET A 15 -26.34 -31.49 7.02
CA MET A 15 -26.94 -31.97 8.26
C MET A 15 -26.85 -33.48 8.36
N THR A 16 -27.01 -34.03 9.58
CA THR A 16 -26.98 -35.49 9.80
C THR A 16 -27.99 -36.26 8.94
N LYS A 17 -29.13 -35.65 8.62
CA LYS A 17 -30.15 -36.23 7.73
C LYS A 17 -29.71 -36.36 6.27
N ASP A 18 -28.67 -35.63 5.86
CA ASP A 18 -28.18 -35.61 4.48
C ASP A 18 -27.09 -36.68 4.24
N LEU A 19 -26.76 -37.48 5.25
CA LEU A 19 -25.74 -38.53 5.16
C LEU A 19 -26.06 -39.53 4.05
N GLY A 20 -25.05 -39.86 3.23
CA GLY A 20 -25.20 -40.76 2.08
C GLY A 20 -25.80 -40.12 0.83
N THR A 21 -26.25 -38.86 0.89
CA THR A 21 -26.77 -38.15 -0.29
C THR A 21 -25.65 -37.48 -1.09
N ARG A 22 -25.92 -37.15 -2.36
CA ARG A 22 -25.00 -36.36 -3.18
C ARG A 22 -25.20 -34.87 -2.90
N ILE A 23 -24.14 -34.20 -2.47
CA ILE A 23 -24.14 -32.77 -2.16
C ILE A 23 -23.12 -32.01 -3.01
N LEU A 24 -23.46 -30.77 -3.34
CA LEU A 24 -22.54 -29.81 -3.96
C LEU A 24 -21.53 -29.32 -2.94
N TYR A 25 -20.26 -29.50 -3.25
CA TYR A 25 -19.14 -29.04 -2.45
C TYR A 25 -18.04 -28.46 -3.36
N ARG A 26 -17.15 -27.70 -2.75
CA ARG A 26 -15.88 -27.28 -3.34
C ARG A 26 -14.79 -27.29 -2.28
N GLN A 27 -13.56 -27.41 -2.74
CA GLN A 27 -12.35 -27.26 -1.92
C GLN A 27 -11.58 -26.03 -2.40
N GLY A 28 -10.69 -25.49 -1.57
CA GLY A 28 -10.05 -24.19 -1.79
C GLY A 28 -9.40 -23.96 -3.17
N THR A 29 -8.85 -24.99 -3.82
CA THR A 29 -8.20 -24.86 -5.14
C THR A 29 -9.13 -25.15 -6.32
N MET A 30 -10.38 -25.54 -6.06
CA MET A 30 -11.32 -25.93 -7.10
C MET A 30 -11.97 -24.71 -7.75
N LYS A 31 -12.10 -24.75 -9.09
CA LYS A 31 -12.94 -23.81 -9.82
C LYS A 31 -14.35 -24.41 -9.95
N GLY A 32 -15.35 -23.69 -9.44
CA GLY A 32 -16.75 -24.12 -9.48
C GLY A 32 -17.13 -25.12 -8.37
N TRP A 33 -18.28 -25.77 -8.55
CA TRP A 33 -18.84 -26.74 -7.62
C TRP A 33 -18.84 -28.14 -8.22
N THR A 34 -18.67 -29.17 -7.39
CA THR A 34 -18.82 -30.58 -7.81
C THR A 34 -19.62 -31.37 -6.79
N TYR A 35 -20.01 -32.60 -7.13
CA TYR A 35 -20.79 -33.47 -6.26
C TYR A 35 -19.93 -34.52 -5.57
N LYS A 36 -20.19 -34.76 -4.28
CA LYS A 36 -19.74 -35.96 -3.56
C LYS A 36 -20.85 -36.58 -2.75
N THR A 37 -20.68 -37.85 -2.38
CA THR A 37 -21.50 -38.49 -1.36
C THR A 37 -21.09 -37.99 0.02
N LEU A 38 -22.05 -37.48 0.80
CA LEU A 38 -21.83 -36.96 2.14
C LEU A 38 -21.49 -38.06 3.14
N THR A 39 -20.41 -37.87 3.89
CA THR A 39 -19.91 -38.77 4.94
C THR A 39 -19.98 -38.09 6.30
N ARG A 40 -19.82 -38.84 7.41
CA ARG A 40 -19.79 -38.24 8.75
C ARG A 40 -18.68 -37.20 8.93
N ASN A 41 -17.55 -37.35 8.23
CA ASN A 41 -16.47 -36.37 8.28
C ASN A 41 -16.89 -35.01 7.72
N ASP A 42 -17.84 -34.97 6.79
CA ASP A 42 -18.34 -33.76 6.15
C ASP A 42 -19.27 -32.93 7.06
N LEU A 43 -19.71 -33.50 8.20
CA LEU A 43 -20.54 -32.82 9.20
C LEU A 43 -19.73 -31.98 10.20
N LYS A 44 -18.40 -32.06 10.12
CA LYS A 44 -17.47 -31.27 10.95
C LYS A 44 -17.56 -29.79 10.60
N MET A 45 -17.06 -28.94 11.50
CA MET A 45 -17.10 -27.50 11.31
C MET A 45 -16.19 -27.08 10.15
N PRO A 46 -16.66 -26.29 9.17
CA PRO A 46 -15.78 -25.74 8.14
C PRO A 46 -14.69 -24.87 8.75
N ILE A 47 -13.49 -24.87 8.14
CA ILE A 47 -12.38 -24.00 8.56
C ILE A 47 -12.78 -22.52 8.42
N VAL A 48 -13.52 -22.16 7.38
CA VAL A 48 -14.07 -20.81 7.21
C VAL A 48 -15.59 -20.89 7.33
N THR A 49 -16.14 -20.11 8.25
CA THR A 49 -17.58 -20.06 8.52
C THR A 49 -18.14 -18.66 8.25
N GLY A 50 -19.40 -18.58 7.83
CA GLY A 50 -20.07 -17.30 7.54
C GLY A 50 -19.77 -16.79 6.12
N ASP A 51 -20.50 -15.76 5.71
CA ASP A 51 -20.49 -15.27 4.34
C ASP A 51 -20.09 -13.78 4.25
N GLY A 52 -19.40 -13.42 3.17
CA GLY A 52 -18.96 -12.04 2.90
C GLY A 52 -18.11 -11.45 4.03
N LYS A 53 -18.42 -10.22 4.46
CA LYS A 53 -17.72 -9.53 5.57
C LYS A 53 -17.85 -10.24 6.94
N ARG A 54 -18.77 -11.20 7.05
CA ARG A 54 -18.98 -12.01 8.26
C ARG A 54 -18.27 -13.36 8.21
N SER A 55 -17.51 -13.65 7.15
CA SER A 55 -16.68 -14.85 7.10
C SER A 55 -15.58 -14.79 8.16
N ARG A 56 -15.34 -15.92 8.82
CA ARG A 56 -14.37 -16.04 9.91
C ARG A 56 -13.58 -17.35 9.80
N LEU A 57 -12.26 -17.24 9.87
CA LEU A 57 -11.36 -18.37 10.05
C LEU A 57 -11.55 -18.95 11.45
N LEU A 58 -11.89 -20.24 11.52
CA LEU A 58 -12.23 -20.99 12.73
C LEU A 58 -13.26 -20.27 13.60
N GLY A 59 -14.21 -19.56 12.98
CA GLY A 59 -15.21 -18.75 13.67
C GLY A 59 -14.65 -17.53 14.42
N THR A 60 -13.37 -17.19 14.25
CA THR A 60 -12.64 -16.27 15.13
C THR A 60 -12.21 -14.98 14.45
N ILE A 61 -11.38 -15.05 13.40
CA ILE A 61 -10.76 -13.87 12.76
C ILE A 61 -11.22 -13.71 11.31
N GLY A 62 -11.32 -12.47 10.81
CA GLY A 62 -11.82 -12.15 9.47
C GLY A 62 -10.88 -12.46 8.30
N VAL A 63 -9.62 -12.81 8.57
CA VAL A 63 -8.58 -13.06 7.56
C VAL A 63 -8.03 -14.48 7.65
N THR A 64 -7.53 -15.00 6.53
CA THR A 64 -6.87 -16.31 6.48
C THR A 64 -5.35 -16.21 6.41
N ARG A 65 -4.83 -14.99 6.23
CA ARG A 65 -3.40 -14.69 6.24
C ARG A 65 -3.13 -13.43 7.05
N GLY A 66 -2.03 -13.43 7.79
CA GLY A 66 -1.64 -12.33 8.66
C GLY A 66 -0.40 -12.67 9.49
N PHE A 67 0.34 -11.64 9.87
CA PHE A 67 1.39 -11.74 10.88
C PHE A 67 0.78 -11.66 12.28
N GLY A 68 1.53 -12.07 13.32
CA GLY A 68 1.07 -12.00 14.70
C GLY A 68 0.06 -13.10 15.08
N ASP A 69 -0.83 -12.80 16.01
CA ASP A 69 -1.88 -13.70 16.54
C ASP A 69 -1.36 -15.06 17.03
N HIS A 70 -0.21 -15.05 17.70
CA HIS A 70 0.43 -16.28 18.20
C HIS A 70 -0.37 -16.95 19.32
N ASP A 71 -1.01 -16.15 20.17
CA ASP A 71 -1.80 -16.64 21.31
C ASP A 71 -3.31 -16.71 21.01
N LEU A 72 -3.73 -16.29 19.81
CA LEU A 72 -5.13 -16.30 19.42
C LEU A 72 -5.62 -17.74 19.24
N LYS A 73 -6.76 -18.04 19.85
CA LYS A 73 -7.38 -19.37 19.84
C LYS A 73 -8.76 -19.32 19.21
N ALA A 74 -9.11 -20.41 18.53
CA ALA A 74 -10.39 -20.62 17.91
C ALA A 74 -11.53 -20.60 18.93
N LEU A 75 -12.58 -19.85 18.64
CA LEU A 75 -13.80 -19.84 19.45
C LEU A 75 -14.41 -21.25 19.51
N GLY A 76 -14.77 -21.67 20.72
CA GLY A 76 -15.42 -22.96 20.98
C GLY A 76 -14.48 -24.16 21.16
N SER A 77 -13.43 -24.29 20.36
CA SER A 77 -12.47 -25.41 20.47
C SER A 77 -11.22 -25.08 21.29
N GLY A 78 -10.85 -23.80 21.39
CA GLY A 78 -9.62 -23.38 22.06
C GLY A 78 -8.33 -23.76 21.33
N LEU A 79 -8.43 -24.31 20.10
CA LEU A 79 -7.26 -24.62 19.27
C LEU A 79 -6.53 -23.32 18.87
N PRO A 80 -5.19 -23.29 18.87
CA PRO A 80 -4.46 -22.15 18.31
C PRO A 80 -4.88 -21.86 16.87
N ILE A 81 -4.99 -20.59 16.49
CA ILE A 81 -5.38 -20.21 15.12
C ILE A 81 -4.28 -20.56 14.11
N LYS A 82 -3.02 -20.60 14.54
CA LYS A 82 -1.91 -21.13 13.76
C LYS A 82 -1.90 -22.66 13.84
N PRO A 83 -1.65 -23.38 12.73
CA PRO A 83 -1.11 -22.88 11.47
C PRO A 83 -2.16 -22.44 10.44
N PHE A 84 -3.45 -22.36 10.80
CA PHE A 84 -4.51 -22.01 9.85
C PHE A 84 -4.47 -20.54 9.40
N LEU A 85 -3.95 -19.64 10.25
CA LEU A 85 -3.57 -18.28 9.88
C LEU A 85 -2.11 -18.25 9.38
N SER A 86 -1.94 -18.17 8.07
CA SER A 86 -0.61 -18.18 7.43
C SER A 86 -0.02 -16.77 7.36
N CYS A 87 1.28 -16.63 7.66
CA CYS A 87 2.02 -15.38 7.40
C CYS A 87 2.58 -15.30 5.97
N HIS A 88 2.40 -16.34 5.15
CA HIS A 88 2.98 -16.39 3.80
C HIS A 88 2.20 -15.48 2.84
N PRO A 89 2.84 -14.47 2.24
CA PRO A 89 2.19 -13.61 1.27
C PRO A 89 1.85 -14.38 -0.02
N ASP A 90 0.95 -13.82 -0.81
CA ASP A 90 0.86 -14.16 -2.22
C ASP A 90 1.73 -13.19 -3.02
N VAL A 91 2.52 -13.70 -3.95
CA VAL A 91 3.53 -12.91 -4.66
C VAL A 91 3.16 -12.85 -6.13
N VAL A 92 2.86 -11.65 -6.60
CA VAL A 92 2.57 -11.37 -8.01
C VAL A 92 3.63 -10.42 -8.55
N CYS A 93 4.25 -10.78 -9.66
CA CYS A 93 5.23 -9.95 -10.35
C CYS A 93 4.58 -9.31 -11.58
N ILE A 94 4.68 -7.99 -11.69
CA ILE A 94 4.19 -7.23 -12.84
C ILE A 94 5.40 -6.59 -13.54
N ASP A 95 5.53 -6.87 -14.83
CA ASP A 95 6.61 -6.35 -15.66
C ASP A 95 6.23 -4.98 -16.21
N LEU A 96 6.80 -3.93 -15.63
CA LEU A 96 6.50 -2.55 -16.03
C LEU A 96 6.94 -2.23 -17.46
N SER A 97 7.85 -3.01 -18.07
CA SER A 97 8.28 -2.78 -19.46
C SER A 97 7.27 -3.22 -20.51
N LYS A 98 6.27 -4.01 -20.10
CA LYS A 98 5.17 -4.46 -20.97
C LYS A 98 3.95 -3.54 -20.89
N ILE A 99 4.08 -2.44 -20.16
CA ILE A 99 3.03 -1.43 -20.06
C ILE A 99 3.07 -0.59 -21.33
N GLU A 100 1.98 -0.64 -22.09
CA GLU A 100 1.78 0.25 -23.23
C GLU A 100 1.41 1.64 -22.68
N THR A 101 2.31 2.60 -22.85
CA THR A 101 1.98 4.03 -22.71
C THR A 101 1.62 4.54 -24.10
N ASP A 102 0.47 5.20 -24.25
CA ASP A 102 0.16 5.92 -25.50
C ASP A 102 1.26 6.96 -25.77
N PRO A 103 2.06 6.83 -26.85
CA PRO A 103 3.16 7.76 -27.13
C PRO A 103 2.69 9.15 -27.59
N SER A 104 1.39 9.31 -27.89
CA SER A 104 0.82 10.55 -28.41
C SER A 104 0.41 11.55 -27.31
N GLU A 105 0.31 11.09 -26.07
CA GLU A 105 0.09 11.93 -24.89
C GLU A 105 1.40 11.98 -24.07
N ASP A 106 1.71 13.12 -23.45
CA ASP A 106 2.72 13.22 -22.38
C ASP A 106 2.23 12.44 -21.14
N ASN A 107 2.04 11.13 -21.30
CA ASN A 107 1.22 10.26 -20.48
C ASN A 107 2.01 9.72 -19.28
N VAL A 108 2.75 10.61 -18.62
CA VAL A 108 3.53 10.34 -17.40
C VAL A 108 2.67 9.65 -16.33
N ASP A 109 1.37 9.95 -16.34
CA ASP A 109 0.40 9.45 -15.39
C ASP A 109 -0.47 8.30 -15.87
N GLY A 110 -0.37 7.83 -17.14
CA GLY A 110 -1.38 7.04 -17.86
C GLY A 110 -1.89 5.75 -17.23
N ASP A 111 -2.63 4.94 -18.00
CA ASP A 111 -3.41 3.78 -17.50
C ASP A 111 -2.67 2.85 -16.52
N TYR A 112 -1.35 2.82 -16.53
CA TYR A 112 -0.51 2.07 -15.59
C TYR A 112 0.66 2.87 -14.99
N GLY A 113 0.66 4.20 -15.10
CA GLY A 113 1.67 5.08 -14.49
C GLY A 113 1.53 5.22 -12.97
N VAL A 114 0.43 4.72 -12.39
CA VAL A 114 0.11 4.87 -10.97
C VAL A 114 -0.34 3.55 -10.34
N LEU A 115 0.30 3.18 -9.23
CA LEU A 115 -0.12 2.09 -8.35
C LEU A 115 -0.84 2.65 -7.13
N VAL A 116 -2.04 2.16 -6.85
CA VAL A 116 -2.80 2.49 -5.64
C VAL A 116 -2.83 1.28 -4.71
N MET A 117 -2.34 1.46 -3.49
CA MET A 117 -2.45 0.49 -2.41
C MET A 117 -3.30 1.08 -1.28
N ALA A 118 -4.18 0.28 -0.68
CA ALA A 118 -5.00 0.74 0.43
C ALA A 118 -5.46 -0.41 1.33
N THR A 119 -5.81 -0.08 2.57
CA THR A 119 -6.51 -1.00 3.49
C THR A 119 -7.93 -1.30 2.99
N ASP A 120 -8.52 -2.39 3.49
CA ASP A 120 -9.90 -2.77 3.21
C ASP A 120 -10.91 -1.67 3.55
N GLY A 121 -10.62 -0.80 4.52
CA GLY A 121 -11.41 0.40 4.79
C GLY A 121 -11.73 1.24 3.54
N LEU A 122 -10.81 1.32 2.55
CA LEU A 122 -11.10 1.93 1.25
C LEU A 122 -12.02 1.02 0.41
N TRP A 123 -11.59 -0.22 0.19
CA TRP A 123 -12.19 -1.18 -0.75
C TRP A 123 -13.57 -1.66 -0.34
N ASP A 124 -13.93 -1.50 0.93
CA ASP A 124 -15.22 -1.85 1.50
C ASP A 124 -16.39 -1.02 0.95
N VAL A 125 -16.08 0.13 0.34
CA VAL A 125 -17.06 1.13 -0.12
C VAL A 125 -16.79 1.63 -1.54
N THR A 126 -15.74 1.14 -2.20
CA THR A 126 -15.37 1.54 -3.56
C THR A 126 -14.83 0.34 -4.35
N TYR A 127 -14.55 0.53 -5.64
CA TYR A 127 -14.01 -0.49 -6.53
C TYR A 127 -12.96 0.11 -7.48
N SER A 128 -12.15 -0.74 -8.10
CA SER A 128 -10.94 -0.34 -8.84
C SER A 128 -11.19 0.76 -9.87
N GLN A 129 -12.23 0.66 -10.69
CA GLN A 129 -12.54 1.67 -11.69
C GLN A 129 -12.88 3.04 -11.08
N LYS A 130 -13.63 3.07 -9.96
CA LYS A 130 -14.00 4.31 -9.28
C LYS A 130 -12.79 4.97 -8.60
N VAL A 131 -11.87 4.17 -8.09
CA VAL A 131 -10.57 4.63 -7.58
C VAL A 131 -9.75 5.25 -8.71
N ALA A 132 -9.58 4.53 -9.82
CA ALA A 132 -8.87 5.02 -11.01
C ALA A 132 -9.43 6.37 -11.48
N ASN A 133 -10.76 6.45 -11.69
CA ASN A 133 -11.41 7.70 -12.11
C ASN A 133 -11.13 8.86 -11.15
N THR A 134 -11.13 8.61 -9.84
CA THR A 134 -10.83 9.64 -8.83
C THR A 134 -9.38 10.10 -8.90
N VAL A 135 -8.44 9.17 -9.04
CA VAL A 135 -7.01 9.48 -9.18
C VAL A 135 -6.77 10.31 -10.43
N PHE A 136 -7.18 9.82 -11.60
CA PHE A 136 -6.95 10.52 -12.87
C PHE A 136 -7.66 11.88 -12.95
N THR A 137 -8.86 12.01 -12.38
CA THR A 137 -9.54 13.32 -12.28
C THR A 137 -8.73 14.29 -11.43
N THR A 138 -8.16 13.83 -10.32
CA THR A 138 -7.35 14.66 -9.42
C THR A 138 -6.04 15.08 -10.08
N LEU A 139 -5.34 14.14 -10.73
CA LEU A 139 -4.09 14.42 -11.43
C LEU A 139 -4.30 15.39 -12.60
N LYS A 140 -5.38 15.21 -13.38
CA LYS A 140 -5.75 16.15 -14.46
C LYS A 140 -6.06 17.55 -13.95
N LYS A 141 -6.63 17.67 -12.74
CA LYS A 141 -6.93 18.97 -12.12
C LYS A 141 -5.67 19.67 -11.60
N PHE A 142 -4.66 18.92 -11.19
CA PHE A 142 -3.42 19.43 -10.60
C PHE A 142 -2.17 18.87 -11.32
N PRO A 143 -1.99 19.17 -12.61
CA PRO A 143 -0.96 18.51 -13.44
C PRO A 143 0.47 18.84 -13.00
N THR A 144 0.71 20.05 -12.49
CA THR A 144 2.04 20.57 -12.15
C THR A 144 2.34 20.59 -10.65
N GLU A 145 1.37 20.22 -9.81
CA GLU A 145 1.50 20.34 -8.36
C GLU A 145 2.43 19.27 -7.80
N ARG A 146 3.39 19.66 -6.96
CA ARG A 146 4.43 18.74 -6.45
C ARG A 146 3.83 17.59 -5.62
N HIS A 147 2.76 17.88 -4.88
CA HIS A 147 2.12 16.93 -3.97
C HIS A 147 0.84 16.30 -4.57
N ARG A 148 0.66 16.36 -5.89
CA ARG A 148 -0.56 15.88 -6.57
C ARG A 148 -0.95 14.43 -6.26
N TYR A 149 0.00 13.52 -6.07
CA TYR A 149 -0.30 12.13 -5.68
C TYR A 149 -0.77 12.02 -4.22
N THR A 150 -0.22 12.84 -3.32
CA THR A 150 -0.73 12.99 -1.95
C THR A 150 -2.15 13.52 -1.96
N MET A 151 -2.46 14.50 -2.82
CA MET A 151 -3.82 15.01 -3.00
C MET A 151 -4.77 13.93 -3.52
N ALA A 152 -4.33 13.10 -4.47
CA ALA A 152 -5.12 11.96 -4.95
C ALA A 152 -5.42 10.95 -3.82
N ALA A 153 -4.42 10.64 -2.99
CA ALA A 153 -4.61 9.78 -1.81
C ALA A 153 -5.59 10.39 -0.80
N GLN A 154 -5.46 11.69 -0.50
CA GLN A 154 -6.37 12.43 0.38
C GLN A 154 -7.80 12.44 -0.15
N GLU A 155 -7.98 12.62 -1.45
CA GLU A 155 -9.31 12.60 -2.08
C GLU A 155 -9.96 11.21 -1.97
N LEU A 156 -9.19 10.13 -2.16
CA LEU A 156 -9.67 8.76 -1.95
C LEU A 156 -10.10 8.53 -0.49
N VAL A 157 -9.29 8.95 0.47
CA VAL A 157 -9.63 8.86 1.91
C VAL A 157 -10.90 9.68 2.22
N ALA A 158 -10.98 10.92 1.73
CA ALA A 158 -12.12 11.80 1.99
C ALA A 158 -13.43 11.23 1.44
N LYS A 159 -13.39 10.64 0.23
CA LYS A 159 -14.56 9.98 -0.38
C LYS A 159 -15.00 8.74 0.39
N SER A 160 -14.06 7.88 0.81
CA SER A 160 -14.40 6.64 1.52
C SER A 160 -14.84 6.87 2.97
N ARG A 161 -14.27 7.87 3.65
CA ARG A 161 -14.72 8.31 4.99
C ARG A 161 -16.17 8.79 4.97
N GLY A 162 -16.59 9.44 3.90
CA GLY A 162 -17.92 10.04 3.80
C GLY A 162 -18.13 11.19 4.80
N ARG A 163 -19.41 11.47 5.09
CA ARG A 163 -19.85 12.53 6.01
C ARG A 163 -20.93 12.02 6.95
N ALA A 164 -20.93 12.47 8.20
CA ALA A 164 -22.02 12.22 9.12
C ALA A 164 -23.29 12.95 8.68
N ASN A 165 -24.42 12.24 8.69
CA ASN A 165 -25.73 12.87 8.51
C ASN A 165 -26.26 13.46 9.84
N ILE A 166 -27.44 14.07 9.81
CA ILE A 166 -28.08 14.68 10.99
C ILE A 166 -28.33 13.70 12.15
N ASN A 167 -28.41 12.39 11.85
CA ASN A 167 -28.58 11.34 12.84
C ASN A 167 -27.24 10.74 13.32
N GLY A 168 -26.10 11.34 12.93
CA GLY A 168 -24.76 10.84 13.26
C GLY A 168 -24.30 9.62 12.46
N HIS A 169 -25.08 9.14 11.50
CA HIS A 169 -24.68 8.02 10.64
C HIS A 169 -23.77 8.51 9.53
N TRP A 170 -22.58 7.92 9.44
CA TRP A 170 -21.63 8.18 8.36
C TRP A 170 -22.12 7.57 7.04
N ARG A 171 -22.15 8.40 6.00
CA ARG A 171 -22.66 8.07 4.67
C ARG A 171 -21.73 8.58 3.59
N LEU A 172 -21.63 7.80 2.51
CA LEU A 172 -20.94 8.24 1.30
C LEU A 172 -21.72 9.39 0.66
N SER A 173 -20.98 10.39 0.16
CA SER A 173 -21.56 11.61 -0.39
C SER A 173 -22.30 11.39 -1.71
N ASP A 174 -21.95 10.35 -2.46
CA ASP A 174 -22.45 10.10 -3.82
C ASP A 174 -23.66 9.15 -3.88
N SER A 175 -23.80 8.26 -2.90
CA SER A 175 -24.72 7.13 -2.96
C SER A 175 -25.63 7.00 -1.75
N ARG A 176 -25.43 7.83 -0.70
CA ARG A 176 -26.08 7.69 0.62
C ARG A 176 -25.93 6.29 1.23
N ALA A 177 -25.03 5.46 0.71
CA ALA A 177 -24.66 4.17 1.29
C ALA A 177 -23.88 4.40 2.60
N ALA A 178 -23.80 3.37 3.44
CA ALA A 178 -22.95 3.42 4.63
C ALA A 178 -21.49 3.68 4.23
N ALA A 179 -20.86 4.63 4.92
CA ALA A 179 -19.41 4.80 4.82
C ALA A 179 -18.70 3.65 5.52
N THR A 180 -17.39 3.55 5.29
CA THR A 180 -16.56 2.58 6.01
C THR A 180 -16.51 2.93 7.50
N VAL A 181 -16.35 1.91 8.34
CA VAL A 181 -16.17 2.01 9.78
C VAL A 181 -14.76 1.56 10.21
N ASP A 182 -13.91 1.22 9.24
CA ASP A 182 -12.54 0.75 9.46
C ASP A 182 -11.53 1.88 9.18
N ASP A 183 -10.31 1.69 9.67
CA ASP A 183 -9.21 2.61 9.42
C ASP A 183 -8.86 2.63 7.92
N ILE A 184 -8.68 3.84 7.40
CA ILE A 184 -8.40 4.06 5.98
C ILE A 184 -6.96 4.53 5.84
N SER A 185 -6.14 3.73 5.18
CA SER A 185 -4.81 4.15 4.72
C SER A 185 -4.70 3.93 3.23
N VAL A 186 -4.17 4.92 2.50
CA VAL A 186 -4.03 4.90 1.05
C VAL A 186 -2.64 5.40 0.67
N ILE A 187 -1.98 4.68 -0.24
CA ILE A 187 -0.71 5.04 -0.85
C ILE A 187 -0.92 5.11 -2.36
N VAL A 188 -0.52 6.23 -2.98
CA VAL A 188 -0.58 6.44 -4.43
C VAL A 188 0.85 6.63 -4.92
N ILE A 189 1.32 5.71 -5.77
CA ILE A 189 2.73 5.59 -6.17
C ILE A 189 2.84 5.83 -7.68
N PRO A 190 3.58 6.86 -8.14
CA PRO A 190 3.88 7.04 -9.55
C PRO A 190 4.92 6.03 -10.01
N VAL A 191 4.50 4.93 -10.62
CA VAL A 191 5.39 3.83 -11.03
C VAL A 191 6.16 4.15 -12.31
N TYR A 192 5.70 5.09 -13.13
CA TYR A 192 6.38 5.47 -14.38
C TYR A 192 7.80 6.00 -14.15
N GLN A 193 8.03 6.78 -13.09
CA GLN A 193 9.35 7.29 -12.77
C GLN A 193 10.35 6.15 -12.48
N TYR A 194 9.92 5.13 -11.74
CA TYR A 194 10.75 3.95 -11.47
C TYR A 194 11.02 3.12 -12.73
N TYR A 195 10.10 3.13 -13.69
CA TYR A 195 10.34 2.51 -14.99
C TYR A 195 11.43 3.25 -15.78
N LEU A 196 11.43 4.58 -15.80
CA LEU A 196 12.50 5.37 -16.42
C LEU A 196 13.86 5.10 -15.76
N GLU A 197 13.91 5.10 -14.43
CA GLU A 197 15.11 4.75 -13.66
C GLU A 197 15.63 3.35 -14.00
N TYR A 198 14.72 2.38 -14.15
CA TYR A 198 15.08 1.03 -14.59
C TYR A 198 15.66 1.01 -16.01
N LEU A 199 15.11 1.78 -16.94
CA LEU A 199 15.66 1.88 -18.30
C LEU A 199 17.05 2.50 -18.32
N ASP A 200 17.29 3.54 -17.51
CA ASP A 200 18.60 4.17 -17.39
C ASP A 200 19.63 3.24 -16.74
N TRP A 201 19.23 2.52 -15.69
CA TRP A 201 20.04 1.47 -15.08
C TRP A 201 20.36 0.34 -16.08
N LYS A 202 19.39 -0.09 -16.88
CA LYS A 202 19.61 -1.12 -17.91
C LYS A 202 20.57 -0.64 -18.99
N ARG A 203 20.51 0.63 -19.38
CA ARG A 203 21.47 1.26 -20.31
C ARG A 203 22.86 1.35 -19.71
N SER A 204 23.01 1.62 -18.41
CA SER A 204 24.32 1.70 -17.75
C SER A 204 25.04 0.35 -17.70
N LEU A 205 24.30 -0.76 -17.56
CA LEU A 205 24.85 -2.12 -17.65
C LEU A 205 25.36 -2.50 -19.04
N GLN A 206 24.85 -1.85 -20.09
CA GLN A 206 25.25 -2.11 -21.48
C GLN A 206 26.41 -1.22 -21.93
N LYS A 207 26.79 -0.20 -21.15
CA LYS A 207 27.98 0.60 -21.44
C LYS A 207 29.21 -0.28 -21.27
N PRO A 208 30.10 -0.39 -22.28
CA PRO A 208 31.35 -1.10 -22.10
C PRO A 208 32.11 -0.46 -20.94
N LYS A 209 32.69 -1.30 -20.08
CA LYS A 209 33.62 -0.85 -19.05
C LYS A 209 34.71 -0.02 -19.76
N PRO A 210 35.02 1.20 -19.30
CA PRO A 210 36.04 2.00 -19.97
C PRO A 210 37.33 1.19 -20.05
N ASP A 211 37.95 1.17 -21.23
CA ASP A 211 39.24 0.52 -21.40
C ASP A 211 40.19 1.09 -20.35
N PRO A 212 41.04 0.26 -19.70
CA PRO A 212 42.00 0.74 -18.70
C PRO A 212 42.93 1.83 -19.25
N VAL A 213 43.04 1.97 -20.57
CA VAL A 213 43.80 3.02 -21.25
C VAL A 213 43.07 4.37 -21.26
N SER A 214 41.73 4.41 -21.29
CA SER A 214 40.98 5.67 -21.29
C SER A 214 40.75 6.23 -19.88
N ALA A 215 40.71 5.37 -18.85
CA ALA A 215 40.56 5.78 -17.45
C ALA A 215 41.79 6.56 -16.95
N VAL A 216 42.99 6.14 -17.35
CA VAL A 216 44.24 6.82 -17.03
C VAL A 216 44.34 8.17 -17.76
N ALA A 217 43.78 8.26 -18.97
CA ALA A 217 43.74 9.52 -19.72
C ALA A 217 42.73 10.53 -19.15
N SER A 218 41.60 10.07 -18.59
CA SER A 218 40.62 10.95 -17.94
C SER A 218 41.09 11.46 -16.57
N GLU A 219 41.75 10.62 -15.77
CA GLU A 219 42.33 11.04 -14.48
C GLU A 219 43.50 12.03 -14.68
N ALA A 220 44.36 11.79 -15.68
CA ALA A 220 45.44 12.72 -16.03
C ALA A 220 44.94 14.05 -16.61
N ALA A 221 43.79 14.05 -17.30
CA ALA A 221 43.17 15.26 -17.83
C ALA A 221 42.47 16.09 -16.73
N GLU A 222 41.81 15.46 -15.76
CA GLU A 222 41.24 16.14 -14.59
C GLU A 222 42.35 16.78 -13.73
N GLU A 223 43.46 16.07 -13.49
CA GLU A 223 44.57 16.59 -12.70
C GLU A 223 45.31 17.76 -13.39
N ALA A 224 45.42 17.74 -14.72
CA ALA A 224 45.98 18.85 -15.50
C ALA A 224 45.06 20.10 -15.53
N THR A 225 43.75 19.92 -15.43
CA THR A 225 42.78 21.03 -15.43
C THR A 225 42.79 21.75 -14.06
N VAL A 226 42.98 21.01 -12.97
CA VAL A 226 43.09 21.57 -11.60
C VAL A 226 44.41 22.34 -11.39
N LEU A 227 45.50 21.92 -12.03
CA LEU A 227 46.81 22.61 -11.94
C LEU A 227 46.90 23.87 -12.81
N GLY A 228 46.13 23.97 -13.91
CA GLY A 228 46.10 25.17 -14.75
C GLY A 228 45.42 26.38 -14.10
N ASP A 229 44.39 26.14 -13.28
CA ASP A 229 43.54 27.18 -12.70
C ASP A 229 44.18 27.91 -11.49
N LEU A 230 45.23 27.31 -10.90
CA LEU A 230 45.98 27.91 -9.78
C LEU A 230 47.03 28.95 -10.19
N SER A 231 47.26 29.13 -11.51
CA SER A 231 48.28 30.07 -12.03
C SER A 231 47.78 31.50 -12.26
N HIS A 232 46.47 31.76 -12.13
CA HIS A 232 45.86 33.07 -12.42
C HIS A 232 45.36 33.86 -11.19
N LEU A 233 45.53 33.35 -9.97
CA LEU A 233 45.05 34.01 -8.75
C LEU A 233 46.23 34.42 -7.84
N ASN A 234 47.07 35.33 -8.32
CA ASN A 234 47.98 36.08 -7.43
C ASN A 234 48.34 37.44 -8.03
N SER A 235 47.36 38.34 -8.14
CA SER A 235 47.62 39.77 -7.98
C SER A 235 46.36 40.51 -7.50
N SER A 236 46.57 41.50 -6.65
CA SER A 236 45.64 42.47 -6.04
C SER A 236 44.96 42.09 -4.71
N SER A 237 45.64 42.51 -3.62
CA SER A 237 45.10 43.24 -2.47
C SER A 237 44.20 44.42 -2.92
N SER A 238 43.24 44.97 -2.21
CA SER A 238 42.95 45.12 -0.77
C SER A 238 41.50 45.62 -0.68
N ASP A 239 40.74 45.27 0.37
CA ASP A 239 40.01 46.25 1.18
C ASP A 239 39.30 45.58 2.36
N SER A 240 39.40 46.28 3.48
CA SER A 240 38.97 45.99 4.84
C SER A 240 37.49 46.29 5.07
N GLU A 241 36.82 45.53 5.96
CA GLU A 241 36.05 46.01 7.14
C GLU A 241 35.31 44.87 7.90
N PRO A 242 34.79 45.08 9.14
CA PRO A 242 35.15 44.25 10.30
C PRO A 242 34.08 43.26 10.82
N LEU A 243 34.54 42.46 11.79
CA LEU A 243 33.84 41.44 12.60
C LEU A 243 32.82 42.05 13.58
N GLU A 244 31.62 41.48 13.65
CA GLU A 244 30.71 41.61 14.80
C GLU A 244 30.52 40.26 15.52
N ASP A 245 30.72 40.33 16.84
CA ASP A 245 30.65 39.26 17.83
C ASP A 245 29.23 38.69 17.99
N ALA A 246 29.12 37.36 17.98
CA ALA A 246 27.96 36.64 18.46
C ALA A 246 28.01 36.51 20.00
N ARG A 247 27.03 37.09 20.69
CA ARG A 247 26.75 36.78 22.11
C ARG A 247 25.42 36.05 22.24
N GLU A 248 25.53 34.85 22.80
CA GLU A 248 24.42 34.02 23.29
C GLU A 248 23.67 34.74 24.43
N GLN A 249 22.33 34.69 24.40
CA GLN A 249 21.51 34.84 25.60
C GLN A 249 20.32 33.87 25.55
N SER A 250 20.16 33.14 26.65
CA SER A 250 18.95 32.42 27.05
C SER A 250 18.59 32.87 28.49
N PRO A 251 17.40 32.54 29.02
CA PRO A 251 16.32 33.48 29.28
C PRO A 251 16.26 33.98 30.74
N SER A 252 15.68 35.16 30.97
CA SER A 252 15.35 35.65 32.32
C SER A 252 13.85 35.60 32.61
N SER A 253 13.56 34.94 33.72
CA SER A 253 12.33 34.92 34.50
C SER A 253 11.75 36.31 34.78
N ASN A 254 10.42 36.40 34.94
CA ASN A 254 9.79 37.12 36.04
C ASN A 254 8.33 36.68 36.23
N ASP A 255 8.02 36.31 37.46
CA ASP A 255 6.70 36.21 38.07
C ASP A 255 5.97 37.56 38.07
N ILE A 256 4.62 37.54 38.18
CA ILE A 256 3.83 38.18 39.26
C ILE A 256 2.30 38.02 38.97
N THR A 257 1.70 37.16 39.80
CA THR A 257 0.40 37.21 40.53
C THR A 257 -0.94 37.61 39.88
N SER A 258 -1.89 36.68 40.06
CA SER A 258 -3.25 36.80 40.64
C SER A 258 -4.28 37.78 40.03
N SER A 259 -5.44 37.24 39.64
CA SER A 259 -6.70 37.40 40.41
C SER A 259 -7.85 36.60 39.78
N ALA A 260 -8.79 36.22 40.65
CA ALA A 260 -9.85 35.24 40.47
C ALA A 260 -11.20 35.85 40.02
N ASN A 261 -12.15 34.93 39.79
CA ASN A 261 -13.61 35.08 39.62
C ASN A 261 -14.03 35.52 38.20
N ASN A 262 -14.88 34.80 37.46
CA ASN A 262 -16.14 34.15 37.84
C ASN A 262 -16.44 32.99 36.86
#